data_AF-A0A8T4NFC3-F1
#
_entry.id   AF-A0A8T4NFC3-F1
#
_cell.length_a   1.000
_cell.length_b   1.000
_cell.length_c   1.000
_cell.angle_alpha   90.00
_cell.angle_beta   90.00
_cell.angle_gamma   90.00
#
_symmetry.space_group_name_H-M   'P 1'
#
loop_
_entity.id
_entity.type
_entity.pdbx_description
1 polymer ?
#
loop_
_entity_poly.entity_id
_entity_poly.type
_entity_poly.pdbx_seq_one_letter_code
_entity_poly.pdbx_strand_id
1 'polypeptide(L)'
;MTNTATQYRAYKGRNIDQMPLMLSLGVNPLSAVEFMRNRDAIFTQLRDVYANVSDLVAYGGKGASDEIKMILTMDNQGRITESGRKTLELINPKQERNSGAIVLSDELYDGFNGANVIKLSRKNLKKYGVNKRLTGPQVLNHPGWRVLLRHPDAVPTEFAYDKGLMQEVVGKTFAEMNSGRDGYREGMGFYPDASKKHAKMRTWCIGRLVLGSLAYGWLNLDHDYGHFVDIAPNETTSEASPSQSS
;
A
#
# COMPACT_ATOMS: atom_id res chain seq x y z
N MET A 1 13.75 -31.18 4.49
CA MET A 1 13.62 -29.71 4.43
C MET A 1 12.12 -29.39 4.39
N THR A 2 11.56 -28.96 5.52
CA THR A 2 10.18 -28.49 5.58
C THR A 2 10.11 -27.16 4.86
N ASN A 3 9.57 -27.16 3.64
CA ASN A 3 9.29 -25.95 2.90
C ASN A 3 8.04 -25.29 3.51
N THR A 4 8.23 -24.52 4.58
CA THR A 4 7.12 -23.76 5.18
C THR A 4 6.78 -22.62 4.25
N ALA A 5 5.72 -22.80 3.46
CA ALA A 5 5.18 -21.75 2.61
C ALA A 5 4.78 -20.54 3.47
N THR A 6 5.22 -19.35 3.08
CA THR A 6 4.86 -18.07 3.72
C THR A 6 3.34 -17.96 3.88
N GLN A 7 2.89 -17.75 5.11
CA GLN A 7 1.47 -17.56 5.43
C GLN A 7 1.13 -16.08 5.51
N TYR A 8 -0.04 -15.71 5.01
CA TYR A 8 -0.56 -14.36 5.06
C TYR A 8 -1.85 -14.31 5.88
N ARG A 9 -2.03 -13.23 6.63
CA ARG A 9 -3.23 -13.03 7.45
C ARG A 9 -3.86 -11.68 7.13
N ALA A 10 -5.19 -11.70 6.94
CA ALA A 10 -5.98 -10.52 6.65
C ALA A 10 -6.65 -9.99 7.92
N TYR A 11 -6.55 -8.69 8.14
CA TYR A 11 -7.24 -7.96 9.20
C TYR A 11 -8.48 -7.31 8.61
N LYS A 12 -9.62 -7.97 8.79
CA LYS A 12 -10.91 -7.56 8.22
C LYS A 12 -11.62 -6.56 9.13
N GLY A 13 -12.27 -5.57 8.51
CA GLY A 13 -13.02 -4.53 9.20
C GLY A 13 -12.47 -3.14 8.90
N ARG A 14 -12.89 -2.14 9.69
CA ARG A 14 -12.50 -0.75 9.47
C ARG A 14 -11.01 -0.56 9.76
N ASN A 15 -10.29 0.14 8.87
CA ASN A 15 -8.84 0.35 9.03
C ASN A 15 -8.49 1.06 10.34
N ILE A 16 -9.35 1.99 10.80
CA ILE A 16 -9.19 2.68 12.09
C ILE A 16 -9.25 1.76 13.31
N ASP A 17 -9.88 0.59 13.20
CA ASP A 17 -9.93 -0.41 14.29
C ASP A 17 -8.79 -1.42 14.15
N GLN A 18 -8.46 -1.80 12.92
CA GLN A 18 -7.48 -2.84 12.64
C GLN A 18 -6.03 -2.35 12.79
N MET A 19 -5.72 -1.11 12.42
CA MET A 19 -4.34 -0.61 12.54
C MET A 19 -3.85 -0.58 14.00
N PRO A 20 -4.60 -0.07 15.00
CA PRO A 20 -4.16 -0.13 16.38
C PRO A 20 -3.94 -1.56 16.89
N LEU A 21 -4.80 -2.51 16.47
CA LEU A 21 -4.64 -3.93 16.79
C LEU A 21 -3.32 -4.47 16.22
N MET A 22 -3.05 -4.25 14.93
CA MET A 22 -1.80 -4.70 14.30
C MET A 22 -0.57 -4.12 15.02
N LEU A 23 -0.57 -2.81 15.28
CA LEU A 23 0.53 -2.15 15.99
C LEU A 23 0.73 -2.69 17.41
N SER A 24 -0.35 -3.09 18.10
CA SER A 24 -0.27 -3.72 19.44
C SER A 24 0.31 -5.13 19.41
N LEU A 25 0.13 -5.84 18.29
CA LEU A 25 0.71 -7.16 18.04
C LEU A 25 2.16 -7.09 17.52
N GLY A 26 2.72 -5.88 17.38
CA GLY A 26 4.07 -5.66 16.85
C GLY A 26 4.20 -5.97 15.36
N VAL A 27 3.09 -6.04 14.63
CA VAL A 27 3.07 -6.32 13.19
C VAL A 27 2.62 -5.10 12.41
N ASN A 28 2.99 -5.07 11.14
CA ASN A 28 2.65 -3.97 10.25
C ASN A 28 2.00 -4.53 8.97
N PRO A 29 1.11 -3.77 8.31
CA PRO A 29 0.61 -4.16 7.01
C PRO A 29 1.74 -4.21 5.99
N LEU A 30 1.56 -5.00 4.94
CA LEU A 30 2.42 -4.99 3.77
C LEU A 30 2.41 -3.62 3.09
N SER A 31 3.59 -3.18 2.63
CA SER A 31 3.69 -2.04 1.71
C SER A 31 3.11 -2.37 0.33
N ALA A 32 2.95 -1.37 -0.54
CA ALA A 32 2.38 -1.58 -1.86
C ALA A 32 3.23 -2.56 -2.70
N VAL A 33 4.55 -2.39 -2.68
CA VAL A 33 5.47 -3.27 -3.40
C VAL A 33 5.44 -4.70 -2.85
N GLU A 34 5.35 -4.87 -1.53
CA GLU A 34 5.33 -6.19 -0.92
C GLU A 34 4.03 -6.94 -1.16
N PHE A 35 2.90 -6.23 -1.12
CA PHE A 35 1.62 -6.79 -1.53
C PHE A 35 1.69 -7.23 -3.00
N MET A 36 2.14 -6.34 -3.89
CA MET A 36 2.14 -6.60 -5.34
C MET A 36 3.07 -7.75 -5.75
N ARG A 37 4.27 -7.88 -5.14
CA ARG A 37 5.21 -8.98 -5.45
C ARG A 37 4.73 -10.35 -4.97
N ASN A 38 3.96 -10.37 -3.87
CA ASN A 38 3.48 -11.59 -3.21
C ASN A 38 2.02 -11.93 -3.54
N ARG A 39 1.38 -11.12 -4.39
CA ARG A 39 -0.06 -11.12 -4.57
C ARG A 39 -0.64 -12.48 -4.97
N ASP A 40 0.09 -13.30 -5.74
CA ASP A 40 -0.43 -14.58 -6.23
C ASP A 40 -0.59 -15.57 -5.06
N ALA A 41 0.39 -15.59 -4.14
CA ALA A 41 0.30 -16.35 -2.90
C ALA A 41 -0.78 -15.80 -1.97
N ILE A 42 -0.85 -14.47 -1.82
CA ILE A 42 -1.86 -13.78 -1.02
C ILE A 42 -3.27 -14.11 -1.53
N PHE A 43 -3.53 -14.02 -2.83
CA PHE A 43 -4.84 -14.29 -3.41
C PHE A 43 -5.22 -15.76 -3.34
N THR A 44 -4.25 -16.66 -3.47
CA THR A 44 -4.47 -18.10 -3.27
C THR A 44 -4.95 -18.38 -1.84
N GLN A 45 -4.35 -17.72 -0.83
CA GLN A 45 -4.69 -17.94 0.58
C GLN A 45 -5.94 -17.17 1.04
N LEU A 46 -6.09 -15.92 0.61
CA LEU A 46 -7.07 -14.98 1.18
C LEU A 46 -8.27 -14.67 0.27
N ARG A 47 -8.29 -15.20 -0.96
CA ARG A 47 -9.34 -15.03 -2.00
C ARG A 47 -9.60 -13.57 -2.42
N ASP A 48 -8.92 -13.13 -3.49
CA ASP A 48 -9.14 -11.88 -4.26
C ASP A 48 -9.55 -10.65 -3.42
N VAL A 49 -8.66 -10.28 -2.49
CA VAL A 49 -8.84 -9.22 -1.50
C VAL A 49 -8.46 -7.85 -2.07
N TYR A 50 -9.25 -6.82 -1.77
CA TYR A 50 -8.79 -5.43 -1.86
C TYR A 50 -7.82 -5.17 -0.71
N ALA A 51 -6.57 -4.85 -1.01
CA ALA A 51 -5.56 -4.69 0.03
C ALA A 51 -5.36 -3.21 0.35
N ASN A 52 -5.64 -2.83 1.59
CA ASN A 52 -5.11 -1.61 2.15
C ASN A 52 -3.64 -1.88 2.49
N VAL A 53 -2.75 -1.00 2.06
CA VAL A 53 -1.30 -1.17 2.24
C VAL A 53 -0.78 -0.19 3.28
N SER A 54 0.41 -0.48 3.81
CA SER A 54 1.05 0.38 4.81
C SER A 54 1.49 1.73 4.24
N ASP A 55 1.74 1.81 2.93
CA ASP A 55 2.05 3.08 2.27
C ASP A 55 0.84 4.02 2.35
N LEU A 56 1.10 5.23 2.84
CA LEU A 56 0.05 6.22 3.07
C LEU A 56 0.14 7.37 2.08
N VAL A 57 -0.94 8.12 1.99
CA VAL A 57 -1.00 9.32 1.19
C VAL A 57 -1.64 10.46 1.96
N ALA A 58 -0.94 11.59 1.97
CA ALA A 58 -1.46 12.84 2.47
C ALA A 58 -1.65 13.83 1.31
N TYR A 59 -2.69 14.63 1.44
CA TYR A 59 -3.12 15.61 0.45
C TYR A 59 -3.17 16.98 1.08
N GLY A 60 -2.48 17.95 0.48
CA GLY A 60 -2.47 19.32 0.97
C GLY A 60 -3.86 19.96 0.98
N GLY A 61 -4.06 20.88 1.92
CA GLY A 61 -5.27 21.72 1.99
C GLY A 61 -5.24 22.86 0.96
N LYS A 62 -6.04 23.90 1.18
CA LYS A 62 -6.18 25.04 0.23
C LYS A 62 -4.84 25.65 -0.20
N GLY A 63 -3.90 25.83 0.73
CA GLY A 63 -2.56 26.42 0.46
C GLY A 63 -1.59 25.50 -0.27
N ALA A 64 -1.82 24.18 -0.27
CA ALA A 64 -0.94 23.17 -0.86
C ALA A 64 -1.72 22.19 -1.76
N SER A 65 -2.79 22.67 -2.41
CA SER A 65 -3.77 21.82 -3.10
C SER A 65 -3.20 20.99 -4.26
N ASP A 66 -2.06 21.41 -4.82
CA ASP A 66 -1.36 20.64 -5.84
C ASP A 66 -0.45 19.54 -5.27
N GLU A 67 -0.07 19.61 -3.99
CA GLU A 67 0.87 18.67 -3.38
C GLU A 67 0.16 17.37 -2.96
N ILE A 68 0.83 16.25 -3.25
CA ILE A 68 0.56 14.92 -2.72
C ILE A 68 1.83 14.46 -2.03
N LYS A 69 1.73 14.04 -0.77
CA LYS A 69 2.82 13.38 -0.04
C LYS A 69 2.53 11.89 0.01
N MET A 70 3.37 11.09 -0.63
CA MET A 70 3.37 9.64 -0.49
C MET A 70 4.34 9.26 0.63
N ILE A 71 3.84 8.58 1.65
CA ILE A 71 4.59 8.29 2.87
C ILE A 71 4.92 6.80 2.86
N LEU A 72 6.21 6.51 2.66
CA LEU A 72 6.77 5.18 2.71
C LEU A 72 6.98 4.82 4.18
N THR A 73 6.20 3.88 4.71
CA THR A 73 6.26 3.56 6.14
C THR A 73 7.39 2.61 6.50
N MET A 74 7.94 1.91 5.50
CA MET A 74 9.00 0.93 5.65
C MET A 74 10.06 1.09 4.57
N ASP A 75 11.29 0.77 4.95
CA ASP A 75 12.43 0.66 4.04
C ASP A 75 12.40 -0.65 3.21
N ASN A 76 13.39 -0.86 2.36
CA ASN A 76 13.47 -2.05 1.50
C ASN A 76 13.80 -3.35 2.24
N GLN A 77 14.10 -3.28 3.54
CA GLN A 77 14.32 -4.43 4.43
C GLN A 77 13.07 -4.73 5.28
N GLY A 78 11.97 -4.00 5.07
CA GLY A 78 10.74 -4.15 5.85
C GLY A 78 10.80 -3.51 7.24
N ARG A 79 11.83 -2.69 7.52
CA ARG A 79 11.95 -1.98 8.80
C ARG A 79 11.09 -0.74 8.75
N ILE A 80 10.21 -0.60 9.75
CA ILE A 80 9.36 0.57 9.91
C ILE A 80 10.21 1.81 10.24
N THR A 81 9.96 2.91 9.55
CA THR A 81 10.61 4.19 9.86
C THR A 81 9.95 4.85 11.07
N GLU A 82 10.66 5.71 11.80
CA GLU A 82 10.06 6.43 12.94
C GLU A 82 8.87 7.29 12.51
N SER A 83 9.00 8.03 11.40
CA SER A 83 7.91 8.82 10.82
C SER A 83 6.79 7.92 10.30
N GLY A 84 7.12 6.78 9.69
CA GLY A 84 6.17 5.76 9.26
C GLY A 84 5.31 5.23 10.40
N ARG A 85 5.94 4.89 11.54
CA ARG A 85 5.26 4.48 12.77
C ARG A 85 4.29 5.53 13.28
N LYS A 86 4.76 6.78 13.44
CA LYS A 86 3.91 7.90 13.88
C LYS A 86 2.73 8.12 12.93
N THR A 87 2.96 7.97 11.63
CA THR A 87 1.90 8.15 10.62
C THR A 87 0.87 7.02 10.69
N LEU A 88 1.28 5.77 10.86
CA LEU A 88 0.37 4.63 11.05
C LEU A 88 -0.45 4.75 12.34
N GLU A 89 0.14 5.28 13.42
CA GLU A 89 -0.56 5.52 14.70
C GLU A 89 -1.70 6.54 14.58
N LEU A 90 -1.68 7.41 13.56
CA LEU A 90 -2.83 8.28 13.27
C LEU A 90 -4.05 7.49 12.78
N ILE A 91 -3.89 6.27 12.27
CA ILE A 91 -5.03 5.46 11.85
C ILE A 91 -5.64 4.78 13.08
N ASN A 92 -6.48 5.54 13.80
CA ASN A 92 -7.12 5.07 15.01
C ASN A 92 -8.53 5.69 15.19
N PRO A 93 -9.38 5.15 16.08
CA PRO A 93 -10.75 5.60 16.22
C PRO A 93 -10.89 7.03 16.75
N LYS A 94 -9.89 7.53 17.48
CA LYS A 94 -9.89 8.84 18.16
C LYS A 94 -9.55 10.01 17.25
N GLN A 95 -8.96 9.78 16.08
CA GLN A 95 -8.67 10.88 15.16
C GLN A 95 -9.93 11.50 14.59
N GLU A 96 -9.90 12.81 14.41
CA GLU A 96 -10.93 13.53 13.66
C GLU A 96 -10.91 13.06 12.20
N ARG A 97 -12.11 12.82 11.67
CA ARG A 97 -12.31 12.36 10.29
C ARG A 97 -13.34 13.22 9.57
N ASN A 98 -13.12 13.43 8.28
CA ASN A 98 -14.11 14.02 7.37
C ASN A 98 -14.19 13.19 6.09
N SER A 99 -15.38 12.66 5.80
CA SER A 99 -15.60 11.76 4.66
C SER A 99 -14.59 10.59 4.67
N GLY A 100 -14.40 9.97 5.83
CA GLY A 100 -13.50 8.83 6.06
C GLY A 100 -12.00 9.11 5.95
N ALA A 101 -11.56 10.32 5.63
CA ALA A 101 -10.14 10.72 5.69
C ALA A 101 -9.81 11.26 7.08
N ILE A 102 -8.58 11.02 7.55
CA ILE A 102 -8.06 11.70 8.75
C ILE A 102 -7.81 13.15 8.39
N VAL A 103 -8.38 14.07 9.18
CA VAL A 103 -8.13 15.51 9.03
C VAL A 103 -6.77 15.82 9.64
N LEU A 104 -5.94 16.55 8.90
CA LEU A 104 -4.61 16.97 9.37
C LEU A 104 -4.64 18.47 9.65
N SER A 105 -4.02 18.88 10.77
CA SER A 105 -3.61 20.27 10.92
C SER A 105 -2.52 20.62 9.90
N ASP A 106 -2.36 21.90 9.59
CA ASP A 106 -1.30 22.35 8.69
C ASP A 106 0.08 21.97 9.25
N GLU A 107 0.30 22.11 10.55
CA GLU A 107 1.52 21.71 11.26
C GLU A 107 1.83 20.21 11.11
N LEU A 108 0.83 19.34 11.29
CA LEU A 108 1.01 17.89 11.14
C LEU A 108 1.28 17.52 9.68
N TYR A 109 0.56 18.14 8.75
CA TYR A 109 0.79 17.93 7.32
C TYR A 109 2.20 18.35 6.92
N ASP A 110 2.64 19.54 7.33
CA ASP A 110 3.98 20.08 7.03
C ASP A 110 5.08 19.27 7.71
N GLY A 111 4.80 18.73 8.90
CA GLY A 111 5.64 17.81 9.64
C GLY A 111 5.90 16.47 8.92
N PHE A 112 5.08 16.09 7.92
CA PHE A 112 5.43 14.99 7.03
C PHE A 112 6.57 15.41 6.09
N ASN A 113 7.79 15.10 6.53
CA ASN A 113 9.05 15.36 5.86
C ASN A 113 10.03 14.18 6.06
N GLY A 114 11.20 14.28 5.44
CA GLY A 114 12.23 13.23 5.48
C GLY A 114 12.30 12.39 4.21
N ALA A 115 13.30 11.50 4.16
CA ALA A 115 13.61 10.68 2.98
C ALA A 115 12.44 9.75 2.58
N ASN A 116 11.64 9.33 3.56
CA ASN A 116 10.51 8.44 3.34
C ASN A 116 9.23 9.15 2.84
N VAL A 117 9.26 10.47 2.63
CA VAL A 117 8.12 11.25 2.15
C VAL A 117 8.38 11.78 0.75
N ILE A 118 7.75 11.16 -0.24
CA ILE A 118 7.89 11.55 -1.64
C ILE A 118 6.80 12.53 -2.02
N LYS A 119 7.21 13.73 -2.41
CA LYS A 119 6.32 14.80 -2.84
C LYS A 119 6.05 14.70 -4.34
N LEU A 120 4.78 14.66 -4.71
CA LEU A 120 4.31 14.68 -6.09
C LEU A 120 3.38 15.88 -6.31
N SER A 121 3.33 16.36 -7.55
CA SER A 121 2.38 17.40 -7.99
C SER A 121 1.21 16.76 -8.73
N ARG A 122 -0.03 17.07 -8.33
CA ARG A 122 -1.26 16.64 -9.04
C ARG A 122 -1.25 17.09 -10.48
N LYS A 123 -0.93 18.36 -10.73
CA LYS A 123 -0.84 18.94 -12.09
C LYS A 123 0.15 18.16 -12.95
N ASN A 124 1.31 17.80 -12.42
CA ASN A 124 2.29 17.02 -13.16
C ASN A 124 1.83 15.58 -13.39
N LEU A 125 1.22 14.93 -12.39
CA LEU A 125 0.71 13.56 -12.52
C LEU A 125 -0.36 13.42 -13.61
N LYS A 126 -1.18 14.46 -13.85
CA LYS A 126 -2.19 14.42 -14.93
C LYS A 126 -1.60 14.06 -16.30
N LYS A 127 -0.35 14.47 -16.57
CA LYS A 127 0.36 14.17 -17.84
C LYS A 127 0.65 12.67 -18.01
N TYR A 128 0.80 11.95 -16.91
CA TYR A 128 1.07 10.51 -16.88
C TYR A 128 -0.21 9.66 -16.80
N GLY A 129 -1.36 10.30 -16.60
CA GLY A 129 -2.66 9.68 -16.50
C GLY A 129 -3.08 9.35 -15.07
N VAL A 130 -4.09 10.07 -14.58
CA VAL A 130 -4.75 9.83 -13.29
C VAL A 130 -6.24 9.62 -13.49
N ASN A 131 -6.89 8.92 -12.57
CA ASN A 131 -8.33 8.62 -12.60
C ASN A 131 -8.79 7.86 -13.86
N LYS A 132 -7.89 7.05 -14.42
CA LYS A 132 -8.17 6.17 -15.56
C LYS A 132 -7.30 4.92 -15.49
N ARG A 133 -7.69 3.91 -16.27
CA ARG A 133 -6.84 2.74 -16.52
C ARG A 133 -5.68 3.15 -17.46
N LEU A 134 -4.57 2.45 -17.33
CA LEU A 134 -3.30 2.69 -17.98
C LEU A 134 -2.82 1.39 -18.62
N THR A 135 -2.08 1.51 -19.72
CA THR A 135 -1.34 0.40 -20.33
C THR A 135 -0.06 0.09 -19.54
N GLY A 136 0.51 -1.10 -19.73
CA GLY A 136 1.78 -1.49 -19.09
C GLY A 136 2.89 -0.44 -19.27
N PRO A 137 3.19 0.03 -20.50
CA PRO A 137 4.17 1.09 -20.73
C PRO A 137 3.85 2.41 -20.03
N GLN A 138 2.57 2.78 -19.88
CA GLN A 138 2.17 3.97 -19.14
C GLN A 138 2.42 3.80 -17.63
N VAL A 139 2.12 2.63 -17.07
CA VAL A 139 2.37 2.32 -15.65
C VAL A 139 3.85 2.38 -15.33
N LEU A 140 4.71 1.79 -16.17
CA LEU A 140 6.17 1.81 -16.01
C LEU A 140 6.76 3.23 -16.00
N ASN A 141 6.07 4.19 -16.61
CA ASN A 141 6.47 5.59 -16.64
C ASN A 141 5.69 6.48 -15.67
N HIS A 142 4.72 5.95 -14.93
CA HIS A 142 3.86 6.74 -14.05
C HIS A 142 4.57 7.03 -12.71
N PRO A 143 4.83 8.31 -12.33
CA PRO A 143 5.63 8.63 -11.14
C PRO A 143 5.05 8.06 -9.84
N GLY A 144 3.73 8.09 -9.66
CA GLY A 144 3.10 7.51 -8.48
C GLY A 144 3.26 5.98 -8.38
N TRP A 145 3.28 5.28 -9.51
CA TRP A 145 3.48 3.82 -9.51
C TRP A 145 4.95 3.48 -9.28
N ARG A 146 5.87 4.30 -9.79
CA ARG A 146 7.30 4.18 -9.48
C ARG A 146 7.57 4.35 -7.99
N VAL A 147 6.85 5.23 -7.29
CA VAL A 147 6.95 5.35 -5.83
C VAL A 147 6.35 4.14 -5.10
N LEU A 148 5.13 3.72 -5.46
CA LEU A 148 4.47 2.56 -4.83
C LEU A 148 5.27 1.25 -5.01
N LEU A 149 5.87 1.06 -6.19
CA LEU A 149 6.69 -0.10 -6.53
C LEU A 149 8.18 0.12 -6.24
N ARG A 150 8.53 1.21 -5.53
CA ARG A 150 9.88 1.49 -5.02
C ARG A 150 10.98 1.46 -6.09
N HIS A 151 10.71 2.00 -7.26
CA HIS A 151 11.68 2.10 -8.34
C HIS A 151 12.87 3.00 -7.93
N PRO A 152 14.15 2.60 -8.18
CA PRO A 152 15.33 3.36 -7.75
C PRO A 152 15.36 4.84 -8.17
N ASP A 153 14.88 5.15 -9.38
CA ASP A 153 14.82 6.55 -9.86
C ASP A 153 13.76 7.43 -9.13
N ALA A 154 12.91 6.85 -8.29
CA ALA A 154 11.75 7.54 -7.70
C ALA A 154 11.75 7.61 -6.17
N VAL A 155 12.58 6.82 -5.51
CA VAL A 155 12.69 6.75 -4.05
C VAL A 155 14.17 6.70 -3.64
N PRO A 156 14.53 7.15 -2.42
CA PRO A 156 15.90 7.01 -1.92
C PRO A 156 16.35 5.54 -1.86
N THR A 157 17.67 5.32 -1.91
CA THR A 157 18.29 3.99 -2.01
C THR A 157 17.84 3.02 -0.92
N GLU A 158 17.65 3.51 0.31
CA GLU A 158 17.19 2.71 1.44
C GLU A 158 15.74 2.23 1.30
N PHE A 159 14.93 2.86 0.45
CA PHE A 159 13.57 2.44 0.13
C PHE A 159 13.47 1.68 -1.20
N ALA A 160 14.51 1.77 -2.04
CA ALA A 160 14.48 1.26 -3.40
C ALA A 160 14.61 -0.27 -3.45
N TYR A 161 13.88 -0.87 -4.38
CA TYR A 161 14.04 -2.28 -4.78
C TYR A 161 14.77 -2.35 -6.13
N ASP A 162 15.12 -3.57 -6.55
CA ASP A 162 15.79 -3.80 -7.83
C ASP A 162 15.03 -3.17 -9.00
N LYS A 163 15.78 -2.58 -9.94
CA LYS A 163 15.22 -1.86 -11.10
C LYS A 163 14.25 -2.71 -11.91
N GLY A 164 14.47 -4.03 -11.97
CA GLY A 164 13.65 -5.00 -12.72
C GLY A 164 12.34 -5.40 -12.03
N LEU A 165 12.19 -5.16 -10.72
CA LEU A 165 11.01 -5.62 -9.96
C LEU A 165 9.72 -4.98 -10.49
N MET A 166 9.77 -3.71 -10.86
CA MET A 166 8.61 -3.00 -11.39
C MET A 166 8.13 -3.64 -12.71
N GLN A 167 9.05 -3.98 -13.62
CA GLN A 167 8.74 -4.64 -14.89
C GLN A 167 8.18 -6.03 -14.65
N GLU A 168 8.74 -6.79 -13.71
CA GLU A 168 8.22 -8.10 -13.35
C GLU A 168 6.79 -8.02 -12.83
N VAL A 169 6.53 -7.18 -11.83
CA VAL A 169 5.21 -6.99 -11.22
C VAL A 169 4.18 -6.51 -12.23
N VAL A 170 4.52 -5.51 -13.05
CA VAL A 170 3.62 -5.01 -14.10
C VAL A 170 3.41 -6.09 -15.16
N GLY A 171 4.45 -6.78 -15.60
CA GLY A 171 4.36 -7.87 -16.59
C GLY A 171 3.42 -8.98 -16.14
N LYS A 172 3.58 -9.49 -14.91
CA LYS A 172 2.67 -10.48 -14.31
C LYS A 172 1.24 -9.96 -14.23
N THR A 173 1.05 -8.69 -13.85
CA THR A 173 -0.28 -8.07 -13.81
C THR A 173 -0.99 -8.12 -15.15
N PHE A 174 -0.33 -7.66 -16.21
CA PHE A 174 -0.94 -7.63 -17.54
C PHE A 174 -1.08 -9.02 -18.16
N ALA A 175 -0.17 -9.96 -17.86
CA ALA A 175 -0.30 -11.36 -18.30
C ALA A 175 -1.59 -12.00 -17.75
N GLU A 176 -1.84 -11.87 -16.45
CA GLU A 176 -3.04 -12.39 -15.79
C GLU A 176 -4.33 -11.69 -16.25
N MET A 177 -4.28 -10.38 -16.50
CA MET A 177 -5.46 -9.67 -17.01
C MET A 177 -5.83 -10.08 -18.45
N ASN A 178 -4.82 -10.37 -19.27
CA ASN A 178 -5.04 -10.78 -20.66
C ASN A 178 -5.55 -12.22 -20.80
N SER A 179 -5.34 -13.08 -19.79
CA SER A 179 -5.83 -14.48 -19.80
C SER A 179 -7.31 -14.60 -19.42
N GLY A 180 -7.92 -13.58 -18.81
CA GLY A 180 -9.18 -13.68 -18.06
C GLY A 180 -10.51 -13.26 -18.71
N ARG A 181 -10.50 -12.77 -19.97
CA ARG A 181 -11.63 -12.33 -20.86
C ARG A 181 -11.30 -10.95 -21.48
N ASP A 182 -11.51 -10.84 -22.79
CA ASP A 182 -11.45 -9.61 -23.61
C ASP A 182 -10.16 -8.77 -23.59
N GLY A 183 -8.98 -9.39 -23.44
CA GLY A 183 -7.70 -8.82 -23.89
C GLY A 183 -7.47 -7.36 -23.49
N TYR A 184 -7.77 -7.01 -22.24
CA TYR A 184 -7.68 -5.63 -21.76
C TYR A 184 -6.24 -5.10 -21.88
N ARG A 185 -6.01 -4.21 -22.85
CA ARG A 185 -4.73 -3.49 -23.01
C ARG A 185 -4.43 -2.53 -21.85
N GLU A 186 -5.43 -2.17 -21.06
CA GLU A 186 -5.36 -1.26 -19.92
C GLU A 186 -5.92 -1.94 -18.66
N GLY A 187 -5.18 -1.89 -17.56
CA GLY A 187 -5.51 -2.74 -16.41
C GLY A 187 -5.09 -2.27 -15.04
N MET A 188 -4.06 -1.43 -14.97
CA MET A 188 -3.67 -0.74 -13.74
C MET A 188 -4.06 0.72 -13.84
N GLY A 189 -4.16 1.43 -12.72
CA GLY A 189 -4.48 2.84 -12.73
C GLY A 189 -4.15 3.51 -11.41
N PHE A 190 -4.04 4.84 -11.44
CA PHE A 190 -3.66 5.63 -10.28
C PHE A 190 -4.75 6.67 -10.00
N TYR A 191 -5.43 6.52 -8.87
CA TYR A 191 -6.62 7.29 -8.52
C TYR A 191 -6.39 8.06 -7.22
N PRO A 192 -5.68 9.20 -7.25
CA PRO A 192 -5.52 10.03 -6.07
C PRO A 192 -6.84 10.76 -5.74
N ASP A 193 -7.10 11.00 -4.45
CA ASP A 193 -8.22 11.86 -4.04
C ASP A 193 -8.02 13.30 -4.54
N ALA A 194 -9.11 14.07 -4.62
CA ALA A 194 -9.07 15.49 -4.85
C ALA A 194 -8.55 16.23 -3.59
N SER A 195 -7.90 17.38 -3.81
CA SER A 195 -7.64 18.34 -2.73
C SER A 195 -8.96 18.85 -2.14
N LYS A 196 -8.98 19.12 -0.83
CA LYS A 196 -10.11 19.75 -0.14
C LYS A 196 -9.62 20.98 0.66
N LYS A 197 -10.53 21.62 1.40
CA LYS A 197 -10.23 22.81 2.23
C LYS A 197 -9.11 22.52 3.25
N HIS A 198 -9.20 21.38 3.93
CA HIS A 198 -8.24 20.93 4.93
C HIS A 198 -7.30 19.87 4.35
N ALA A 199 -6.07 19.84 4.85
CA ALA A 199 -5.16 18.75 4.59
C ALA A 199 -5.74 17.45 5.16
N LYS A 200 -5.45 16.33 4.51
CA LYS A 200 -6.02 15.03 4.89
C LYS A 200 -5.10 13.87 4.57
N MET A 201 -5.25 12.78 5.31
CA MET A 201 -4.54 11.52 5.09
C MET A 201 -5.50 10.37 4.79
N ARG A 202 -5.06 9.47 3.90
CA ARG A 202 -5.72 8.22 3.54
C ARG A 202 -4.68 7.10 3.35
N THR A 203 -5.16 5.86 3.27
CA THR A 203 -4.37 4.70 2.82
C THR A 203 -4.52 4.54 1.31
N TRP A 204 -3.55 3.89 0.68
CA TRP A 204 -3.75 3.31 -0.65
C TRP A 204 -4.46 1.98 -0.51
N CYS A 205 -5.51 1.78 -1.31
CA CYS A 205 -6.07 0.46 -1.53
C CYS A 205 -5.72 -0.01 -2.93
N ILE A 206 -5.11 -1.18 -3.01
CA ILE A 206 -4.79 -1.84 -4.27
C ILE A 206 -5.93 -2.79 -4.63
N GLY A 207 -6.44 -2.62 -5.85
CA GLY A 207 -7.53 -3.41 -6.41
C GLY A 207 -7.16 -4.88 -6.67
N ARG A 208 -8.20 -5.64 -6.98
CA ARG A 208 -8.16 -7.06 -7.33
C ARG A 208 -7.33 -7.35 -8.58
N LEU A 209 -6.90 -8.60 -8.72
CA LEU A 209 -6.15 -9.06 -9.88
C LEU A 209 -6.98 -8.97 -11.18
N VAL A 210 -8.19 -9.52 -11.15
CA VAL A 210 -8.99 -9.76 -12.37
C VAL A 210 -9.81 -8.53 -12.78
N LEU A 211 -10.13 -7.63 -11.83
CA LEU A 211 -10.90 -6.40 -12.09
C LEU A 211 -10.02 -5.15 -12.27
N GLY A 212 -8.71 -5.36 -12.38
CA GLY A 212 -7.70 -4.32 -12.55
C GLY A 212 -7.01 -3.96 -11.24
N SER A 213 -5.68 -3.96 -11.29
CA SER A 213 -4.81 -3.59 -10.16
C SER A 213 -4.72 -2.06 -10.04
N LEU A 214 -5.81 -1.45 -9.58
CA LEU A 214 -5.96 0.00 -9.44
C LEU A 214 -5.48 0.45 -8.05
N ALA A 215 -4.69 1.52 -8.00
CA ALA A 215 -4.27 2.17 -6.75
C ALA A 215 -5.24 3.29 -6.40
N TYR A 216 -6.10 3.05 -5.40
CA TYR A 216 -7.10 3.98 -4.91
C TYR A 216 -6.61 4.74 -3.69
N GLY A 217 -6.36 6.04 -3.87
CA GLY A 217 -5.95 6.95 -2.79
C GLY A 217 -7.11 7.74 -2.20
N TRP A 218 -8.34 7.44 -2.57
CA TRP A 218 -9.55 8.15 -2.13
C TRP A 218 -10.44 7.34 -1.18
N LEU A 219 -10.08 6.10 -0.85
CA LEU A 219 -10.89 5.26 0.03
C LEU A 219 -10.94 5.78 1.47
N ASN A 220 -12.05 5.48 2.13
CA ASN A 220 -12.35 5.83 3.51
C ASN A 220 -11.65 4.87 4.48
N LEU A 221 -11.03 5.39 5.53
CA LEU A 221 -10.35 4.61 6.57
C LEU A 221 -11.32 4.01 7.59
N ASP A 222 -12.55 4.51 7.66
CA ASP A 222 -13.62 4.06 8.55
C ASP A 222 -14.60 3.09 7.87
N HIS A 223 -14.28 2.62 6.67
CA HIS A 223 -15.03 1.59 5.94
C HIS A 223 -14.26 0.26 5.91
N ASP A 224 -14.94 -0.81 5.53
CA ASP A 224 -14.45 -2.20 5.46
C ASP A 224 -14.12 -2.69 4.03
N TYR A 225 -14.05 -1.78 3.05
CA TYR A 225 -13.87 -2.09 1.63
C TYR A 225 -12.55 -2.80 1.27
N GLY A 226 -11.53 -2.73 2.12
CA GLY A 226 -10.26 -3.42 1.95
C GLY A 226 -9.74 -3.93 3.27
N HIS A 227 -8.68 -4.74 3.22
CA HIS A 227 -8.09 -5.36 4.41
C HIS A 227 -6.60 -5.07 4.45
N PHE A 228 -6.09 -4.78 5.64
CA PHE A 228 -4.65 -4.87 5.86
C PHE A 228 -4.24 -6.34 5.84
N VAL A 229 -3.05 -6.60 5.32
CA VAL A 229 -2.47 -7.94 5.26
C VAL A 229 -1.09 -7.87 5.88
N ASP A 230 -0.73 -8.85 6.71
CA ASP A 230 0.65 -9.06 7.17
C ASP A 230 1.16 -10.44 6.75
N ILE A 231 2.46 -10.66 7.01
CA ILE A 231 3.07 -11.99 6.96
C ILE A 231 2.88 -12.60 8.36
N ALA A 232 2.22 -13.75 8.43
CA ALA A 232 2.06 -14.46 9.69
C ALA A 232 3.43 -15.06 10.12
N PRO A 233 3.75 -15.05 11.42
CA PRO A 233 4.95 -15.72 11.91
C PRO A 233 4.89 -17.20 11.53
N ASN A 234 6.01 -17.75 11.05
CA ASN A 234 6.11 -19.18 10.78
C ASN A 234 5.84 -19.93 12.09
N GLU A 235 4.75 -20.70 12.14
CA GLU A 235 4.54 -21.65 13.24
C GLU A 235 5.63 -22.72 13.13
N THR A 236 6.70 -22.58 13.91
CA THR A 236 7.52 -23.73 14.25
C THR A 236 6.67 -24.62 15.14
N THR A 237 6.05 -25.64 14.57
CA THR A 237 5.56 -26.77 15.35
C THR A 237 6.75 -27.37 16.08
N SER A 238 6.93 -27.04 17.36
CA SER A 238 7.77 -27.85 18.22
C SER A 238 7.07 -29.19 18.37
N GLU A 239 7.52 -30.19 17.62
CA GLU A 239 7.24 -31.57 18.01
C GLU A 239 7.86 -31.75 19.40
N ALA A 240 7.01 -31.70 20.43
CA ALA A 240 7.37 -32.22 21.73
C ALA A 240 7.58 -33.72 21.53
N SER A 241 8.84 -34.15 21.44
CA SER A 241 9.20 -35.57 21.49
C SER A 241 8.53 -36.18 22.72
N PRO A 242 7.70 -37.22 22.58
CA PRO A 242 7.21 -37.95 23.74
C PRO A 242 8.44 -38.56 24.42
N SER A 243 8.67 -38.14 25.66
CA SER A 243 9.65 -38.77 26.55
C SER A 243 9.35 -40.26 26.60
N GLN A 244 10.22 -41.08 26.01
CA GLN A 244 10.24 -42.49 26.32
C GLN A 244 10.85 -42.63 27.71
N SER A 245 9.98 -42.84 28.69
CA SER A 245 10.35 -43.44 29.97
C SER A 245 10.72 -44.90 29.71
N SER A 246 11.96 -45.27 30.00
CA SER A 246 12.38 -46.65 30.29
C SER A 246 12.93 -46.68 31.71
#